data_AF-A0A2G9MUI4-F1
#
_entry.id   AF-A0A2G9MUI4-F1
#
_cell.length_a   1.000
_cell.length_b   1.000
_cell.length_c   1.000
_cell.angle_alpha   90.00
_cell.angle_beta   90.00
_cell.angle_gamma   90.00
#
_symmetry.space_group_name_H-M   'P 1'
#
loop_
_entity.id
_entity.type
_entity.pdbx_description
1 polymer ?
#
loop_
_entity_poly.entity_id
_entity_poly.type
_entity_poly.pdbx_seq_one_letter_code
_entity_poly.pdbx_strand_id
1 'polypeptide(L)'
;MNYDDVMKLALERGFYFPSCEIYADAQAGFWEYGPSGVSLKNKFLELWRRELIRRDGMMEIDGSQIMSKSVFEASGHLGNFAD
;
A
#
# COMPACT_ATOMS: atom_id res chain seq x y z
N MET A 1 -16.89 18.35 4.76
CA MET A 1 -16.65 16.95 4.38
C MET A 1 -15.95 16.31 5.56
N ASN A 2 -16.64 15.40 6.25
CA ASN A 2 -16.06 14.62 7.35
C ASN A 2 -15.37 13.37 6.80
N TYR A 3 -14.79 12.54 7.68
CA TYR A 3 -14.12 11.31 7.27
C TYR A 3 -15.05 10.38 6.47
N ASP A 4 -16.28 10.16 6.95
CA ASP A 4 -17.24 9.26 6.33
C ASP A 4 -17.64 9.72 4.91
N ASP A 5 -17.78 11.04 4.71
CA ASP A 5 -18.06 11.63 3.41
C ASP A 5 -16.93 11.34 2.41
N VAL A 6 -15.67 11.41 2.86
CA VAL A 6 -14.48 11.11 2.02
C VAL A 6 -14.43 9.63 1.68
N MET A 7 -14.64 8.76 2.68
CA MET A 7 -14.65 7.31 2.49
C MET A 7 -15.72 6.89 1.49
N LYS A 8 -16.93 7.42 1.64
CA LYS A 8 -18.04 7.16 0.72
C LYS A 8 -17.70 7.61 -0.71
N LEU A 9 -17.19 8.83 -0.87
CA LEU A 9 -16.81 9.35 -2.19
C LEU A 9 -15.73 8.49 -2.84
N ALA A 10 -14.74 8.04 -2.09
CA ALA A 10 -13.64 7.22 -2.60
C ALA A 10 -14.12 5.84 -3.09
N LEU A 11 -15.05 5.21 -2.36
CA LEU A 11 -15.73 3.98 -2.81
C LEU A 11 -16.54 4.24 -4.09
N GLU A 12 -17.42 5.25 -4.08
CA GLU A 12 -18.30 5.57 -5.21
C GLU A 12 -17.54 5.97 -6.49
N ARG A 13 -16.33 6.51 -6.35
CA ARG A 13 -15.49 6.98 -7.47
C ARG A 13 -14.38 6.01 -7.86
N GLY A 14 -14.37 4.81 -7.27
CA GLY A 14 -13.43 3.74 -7.61
C GLY A 14 -11.98 4.09 -7.29
N PHE A 15 -11.74 4.69 -6.12
CA PHE A 15 -10.39 4.87 -5.58
C PHE A 15 -9.92 3.61 -4.86
N TYR A 16 -10.72 3.06 -3.96
CA TYR A 16 -10.40 1.81 -3.29
C TYR A 16 -11.66 1.02 -2.94
N PHE A 17 -11.51 -0.29 -2.79
CA PHE A 17 -12.57 -1.24 -2.43
C PHE A 17 -12.07 -2.17 -1.32
N PRO A 18 -12.93 -2.64 -0.39
CA PRO A 18 -12.55 -3.66 0.57
C PRO A 18 -12.26 -4.99 -0.14
N SER A 19 -11.20 -5.66 0.29
CA SER A 19 -10.77 -6.87 -0.40
C SER A 19 -11.73 -8.02 -0.22
N CYS A 20 -11.98 -8.74 -1.32
CA CYS A 20 -12.89 -9.88 -1.36
C CYS A 20 -14.31 -9.54 -0.84
N GLU A 21 -14.79 -8.29 -0.96
CA GLU A 21 -16.02 -7.81 -0.29
C GLU A 21 -17.31 -8.61 -0.57
N ILE A 22 -17.34 -9.38 -1.65
CA ILE A 22 -18.49 -10.24 -2.00
C ILE A 22 -18.55 -11.53 -1.15
N TYR A 23 -17.48 -11.85 -0.42
CA TYR A 23 -17.36 -13.04 0.41
C TYR A 23 -17.55 -12.67 1.89
N ALA A 24 -18.41 -13.41 2.59
CA ALA A 24 -18.76 -13.10 3.98
C ALA A 24 -17.61 -13.35 4.98
N ASP A 25 -16.63 -14.16 4.59
CA ASP A 25 -15.42 -14.50 5.36
C ASP A 25 -14.20 -13.65 4.95
N ALA A 26 -14.40 -12.59 4.15
CA ALA A 26 -13.34 -11.68 3.77
C ALA A 26 -12.64 -11.07 4.99
N GLN A 27 -11.32 -11.10 4.97
CA GLN A 27 -10.51 -10.65 6.09
C GLN A 27 -10.45 -9.12 6.13
N ALA A 28 -10.72 -8.53 7.30
CA ALA A 28 -10.61 -7.09 7.49
C ALA A 28 -9.14 -6.62 7.35
N GLY A 29 -8.96 -5.38 6.88
CA GLY A 29 -7.65 -4.74 6.76
C GLY A 29 -7.01 -4.81 5.36
N PHE A 30 -7.62 -5.53 4.41
CA PHE A 30 -7.16 -5.62 3.02
C PHE A 30 -8.05 -4.80 2.09
N TRP A 31 -7.44 -4.16 1.09
CA TRP A 31 -8.11 -3.25 0.16
C TRP A 31 -7.49 -3.35 -1.25
N GLU A 32 -8.30 -3.20 -2.30
CA GLU A 32 -7.84 -3.03 -3.67
C GLU A 32 -7.92 -1.57 -4.12
N TYR A 33 -7.01 -1.18 -5.01
CA TYR A 33 -7.12 0.07 -5.74
C TYR A 33 -8.05 -0.09 -6.94
N GLY A 34 -9.09 0.73 -7.03
CA GLY A 34 -9.93 0.85 -8.21
C GLY A 34 -9.26 1.64 -9.35
N PRO A 35 -9.94 1.86 -10.49
CA PRO A 35 -9.36 2.52 -11.66
C PRO A 35 -8.80 3.92 -11.38
N SER A 36 -9.53 4.73 -10.62
CA SER A 36 -9.08 6.07 -10.20
C SER A 36 -7.92 5.97 -9.20
N GLY A 37 -7.99 5.00 -8.29
CA GLY A 37 -7.00 4.78 -7.26
C GLY A 37 -5.65 4.32 -7.79
N VAL A 38 -5.64 3.35 -8.70
CA VAL A 38 -4.39 2.87 -9.32
C VAL A 38 -3.74 3.97 -10.14
N SER A 39 -4.53 4.80 -10.84
CA SER A 39 -4.02 5.97 -11.56
C SER A 39 -3.39 6.99 -10.60
N LEU A 40 -4.05 7.29 -9.48
CA LEU A 40 -3.53 8.20 -8.46
C LEU A 40 -2.25 7.66 -7.82
N LYS A 41 -2.25 6.38 -7.41
CA LYS A 41 -1.07 5.69 -6.84
C LYS A 41 0.13 5.80 -7.78
N ASN A 42 -0.06 5.50 -9.07
CA ASN A 42 1.02 5.56 -10.05
C ASN A 42 1.55 6.99 -10.26
N LYS A 43 0.67 7.99 -10.30
CA LYS A 43 1.09 9.41 -10.38
C LYS A 43 1.90 9.83 -9.15
N PHE A 44 1.49 9.39 -7.97
CA PHE A 44 2.22 9.66 -6.74
C PHE A 44 3.61 8.99 -6.75
N LEU A 45 3.70 7.72 -7.14
CA LEU A 45 4.98 7.03 -7.28
C LEU A 45 5.90 7.72 -8.28
N GLU A 46 5.39 8.17 -9.43
CA GLU A 46 6.21 8.89 -10.41
C GLU A 46 6.70 10.25 -9.92
N LEU A 47 5.87 10.96 -9.15
CA LEU A 47 6.28 12.17 -8.47
C LEU A 47 7.43 11.88 -7.49
N TRP A 48 7.27 10.86 -6.65
CA TRP A 48 8.27 10.46 -5.67
C TRP A 48 9.60 10.07 -6.33
N ARG A 49 9.56 9.25 -7.40
CA ARG A 49 10.75 8.89 -8.20
C ARG A 49 11.41 10.10 -8.83
N ARG A 50 10.63 11.08 -9.29
CA ARG A 50 11.18 12.31 -9.85
C ARG A 50 11.97 13.10 -8.80
N GLU A 51 11.41 13.27 -7.61
CA GLU A 51 12.03 14.10 -6.58
C GLU A 51 13.22 13.42 -5.88
N LEU A 52 13.21 12.11 -5.68
CA LEU A 52 14.24 11.44 -4.89
C LEU A 52 15.23 10.65 -5.75
N ILE A 53 14.75 9.83 -6.67
CA ILE A 53 15.65 9.03 -7.52
C ILE A 53 16.32 9.90 -8.56
N ARG A 54 15.55 10.64 -9.36
CA ARG A 54 16.09 11.42 -10.48
C ARG A 54 16.79 12.69 -10.04
N ARG A 55 16.15 13.48 -9.16
CA ARG A 55 16.70 14.78 -8.73
C ARG A 55 17.84 14.61 -7.72
N ASP A 56 17.70 13.75 -6.71
CA ASP A 56 18.74 13.57 -5.69
C ASP A 56 19.73 12.43 -6.03
N GLY A 57 19.53 11.72 -7.16
CA GLY A 57 20.47 10.73 -7.68
C GLY A 57 20.50 9.39 -6.92
N MET A 58 19.39 9.01 -6.28
CA MET A 58 19.31 7.75 -5.51
C MET A 58 19.18 6.51 -6.41
N MET A 59 19.56 5.34 -5.90
CA MET A 59 19.42 4.05 -6.59
C MET A 59 18.12 3.36 -6.19
N GLU A 60 17.23 3.08 -7.15
CA GLU A 60 16.01 2.29 -6.95
C GLU A 60 16.30 0.79 -7.10
N ILE A 61 15.75 -0.03 -6.20
CA ILE A 61 15.77 -1.50 -6.28
C ILE A 61 14.35 -2.04 -6.05
N ASP A 62 14.04 -3.19 -6.64
CA ASP A 62 12.80 -3.95 -6.38
C ASP A 62 13.15 -5.33 -5.83
N GLY A 63 12.64 -5.65 -4.64
CA GLY A 63 13.04 -6.82 -3.84
C GLY A 63 11.89 -7.79 -3.58
N SER A 64 12.23 -9.02 -3.20
CA SER A 64 11.22 -10.06 -2.91
C SER A 64 10.43 -9.74 -1.64
N GLN A 65 9.10 -9.94 -1.70
CA GLN A 65 8.22 -9.77 -0.53
C GLN A 65 8.27 -10.96 0.43
N ILE A 66 8.52 -12.16 -0.10
CA ILE A 66 8.73 -13.38 0.70
C ILE A 66 10.23 -13.50 0.97
N MET A 67 10.60 -13.63 2.24
CA MET A 67 11.99 -13.64 2.69
C MET A 67 12.25 -14.81 3.65
N SER A 68 13.53 -15.22 3.75
CA SER A 68 13.95 -16.24 4.73
C SER A 68 13.70 -15.75 6.16
N LYS A 69 13.25 -16.66 7.04
CA LYS A 69 13.07 -16.41 8.48
C LYS A 69 14.30 -15.75 9.11
N SER A 70 15.51 -16.18 8.71
CA SER A 70 16.77 -15.65 9.25
C SER A 70 16.91 -14.14 9.09
N VAL A 71 16.29 -13.54 8.07
CA VAL A 71 16.31 -12.08 7.87
C VAL A 71 15.52 -11.38 8.98
N PHE A 72 14.32 -11.86 9.29
CA PHE A 72 13.46 -11.29 10.33
C PHE A 72 14.01 -11.51 11.74
N GLU A 73 14.76 -12.60 11.95
CA GLU A 73 15.50 -12.84 13.18
C GLU A 73 16.67 -11.87 13.34
N ALA A 74 17.52 -11.76 12.30
CA ALA A 74 18.68 -10.87 12.32
C ALA A 74 18.30 -9.38 12.42
N SER A 75 17.17 -8.97 11.83
CA SER A 75 16.64 -7.61 11.95
C SER A 75 15.88 -7.35 13.26
N GLY A 76 15.79 -8.34 14.16
CA GLY A 76 15.11 -8.23 15.45
C GLY A 76 13.59 -8.15 15.38
N HIS A 77 12.98 -8.37 14.20
CA HIS A 77 11.53 -8.25 14.02
C HIS A 77 10.76 -9.31 14.83
N LEU A 78 11.30 -10.53 14.92
CA LEU A 78 10.63 -11.63 15.64
C LEU A 78 10.45 -11.38 17.15
N GLY A 79 11.26 -10.50 17.76
CA GLY A 79 11.19 -10.19 19.19
C GLY A 79 10.50 -8.88 19.53
N ASN A 80 10.33 -7.98 18.56
CA ASN A 80 9.89 -6.59 18.81
C ASN A 80 8.54 -6.24 18.17
N PHE A 81 8.04 -7.02 17.21
CA PHE A 81 6.68 -6.86 16.67
C PHE A 81 5.66 -7.69 17.47
N ALA A 82 5.63 -7.46 18.78
CA ALA A 82 4.64 -8.03 19.68
C ALA A 82 4.28 -6.93 20.69
N ASP A 83 3.28 -6.13 20.35
CA ASP A 83 2.59 -5.18 21.22
C ASP A 83 1.32 -5.77 21.84
#